data_AF-A0A165EWK2-F1
#
_entry.id   AF-A0A165EWK2-F1
#
_cell.length_a   1.000
_cell.length_b   1.000
_cell.length_c   1.000
_cell.angle_alpha   90.00
_cell.angle_beta   90.00
_cell.angle_gamma   90.00
#
_symmetry.space_group_name_H-M   'P 1'
#
loop_
_entity.id
_entity.type
_entity.pdbx_description
1 polymer ?
#
loop_
_entity_poly.entity_id
_entity_poly.type
_entity_poly.pdbx_seq_one_letter_code
_entity_poly.pdbx_strand_id
1 'polypeptide(L)'
;MSRPTGGHTGRGRQTSQSPPPRGRSQNRSRSPTRRPTGRRPSPPPYIKTSKRRLQKYGKSYARYGCAIVPPGKVIEHYLLRLHNEADAIEATYSEDDDYVYAQWDALLLRCPPIMQEVTHGSEDRIETVKQDLDSAWSLARSDAVQSVGKVIRKWISRTKVDGISIIPPDTTNPADVDEDSKAALGFVNPTTARLLCPYSLDINAPGVRESLEACEVEKDDLPLLFFEDYRVAENSPEVLCGALQSDITYWGYQTIFTSPSSAGKPGRTRRKRSSKPTNCEIAGMSEVTGPSIGFTCLVLRFLLSPSKNFYLVDDEFDYRALYKQIVDFIDKECAMPVVAPETLNDGQRFLKKWNERIFGKQHVVRPEASISTLVERARARVALGDITN
;
A
#
# COMPACT_ATOMS: atom_id res chain seq x y z
N MET A 1 46.73 87.64 -14.44
CA MET A 1 46.29 89.05 -14.29
C MET A 1 45.63 89.25 -12.93
N SER A 2 45.33 90.49 -12.56
CA SER A 2 45.18 90.96 -11.16
C SER A 2 43.99 90.41 -10.35
N ARG A 3 44.12 90.52 -9.01
CA ARG A 3 43.04 90.43 -8.00
C ARG A 3 42.05 91.62 -8.12
N PRO A 4 40.95 91.61 -7.35
CA PRO A 4 40.89 92.50 -6.17
C PRO A 4 40.46 91.79 -4.86
N THR A 5 40.34 92.55 -3.75
CA THR A 5 40.27 92.04 -2.35
C THR A 5 39.47 92.94 -1.39
N GLY A 6 38.94 92.37 -0.30
CA GLY A 6 38.31 93.06 0.85
C GLY A 6 36.79 92.83 0.92
N GLY A 7 36.10 92.77 2.07
CA GLY A 7 36.48 92.77 3.51
C GLY A 7 35.34 92.10 4.33
N HIS A 8 35.19 92.19 5.66
CA HIS A 8 35.97 92.78 6.76
C HIS A 8 35.61 92.04 8.10
N THR A 9 35.92 92.55 9.29
CA THR A 9 35.75 91.84 10.59
C THR A 9 34.89 92.57 11.65
N GLY A 10 34.25 91.81 12.57
CA GLY A 10 33.52 92.32 13.75
C GLY A 10 33.59 91.35 14.98
N ARG A 11 33.28 91.82 16.20
CA ARG A 11 33.51 91.10 17.48
C ARG A 11 32.46 91.37 18.58
N GLY A 12 32.18 90.35 19.41
CA GLY A 12 31.56 90.37 20.76
C GLY A 12 31.62 88.93 21.33
N ARG A 13 31.98 88.56 22.57
CA ARG A 13 31.63 89.00 23.97
C ARG A 13 30.12 88.84 24.26
N GLN A 14 29.69 88.29 25.41
CA GLN A 14 30.28 88.32 26.77
C GLN A 14 29.71 87.22 27.73
N THR A 15 30.54 86.67 28.67
CA THR A 15 30.28 86.28 30.11
C THR A 15 29.04 85.42 30.56
N SER A 16 28.97 84.70 31.71
CA SER A 16 29.86 84.38 32.87
C SER A 16 29.24 83.33 33.86
N GLN A 17 30.07 82.58 34.62
CA GLN A 17 29.93 82.02 36.01
C GLN A 17 28.63 81.23 36.42
N SER A 18 28.57 80.00 37.02
CA SER A 18 29.32 79.25 38.09
C SER A 18 28.90 79.58 39.55
N PRO A 19 28.85 78.64 40.53
CA PRO A 19 28.76 77.14 40.58
C PRO A 19 27.46 76.71 41.38
N PRO A 20 27.35 75.82 42.43
CA PRO A 20 28.10 74.63 42.90
C PRO A 20 27.35 73.23 42.96
N PRO A 21 26.78 72.65 44.07
CA PRO A 21 27.05 71.23 44.38
C PRO A 21 25.89 70.21 44.62
N ARG A 22 26.22 68.94 44.31
CA ARG A 22 25.71 67.62 44.79
C ARG A 22 24.32 67.50 45.48
N GLY A 23 23.43 66.72 44.85
CA GLY A 23 22.32 65.98 45.49
C GLY A 23 22.16 64.58 44.88
N ARG A 24 21.76 63.57 45.68
CA ARG A 24 21.67 62.14 45.26
C ARG A 24 20.25 61.61 45.46
N SER A 25 19.55 61.27 44.38
CA SER A 25 18.31 60.50 44.45
C SER A 25 18.16 59.59 43.23
N GLN A 26 17.51 58.44 43.41
CA GLN A 26 17.23 57.47 42.36
C GLN A 26 15.79 57.66 41.88
N ASN A 27 15.58 57.65 40.56
CA ASN A 27 14.26 57.36 40.01
C ASN A 27 14.39 56.60 38.68
N ARG A 28 14.06 55.29 38.70
CA ARG A 28 13.96 54.47 37.49
C ARG A 28 12.63 54.76 36.81
N SER A 29 12.65 55.56 35.74
CA SER A 29 11.53 55.66 34.82
C SER A 29 11.26 54.29 34.19
N ARG A 30 10.11 53.69 34.51
CA ARG A 30 9.67 52.42 33.90
C ARG A 30 9.11 52.71 32.51
N SER A 31 9.86 52.37 31.46
CA SER A 31 9.33 52.30 30.11
C SER A 31 8.14 51.32 30.06
N PRO A 32 7.01 51.66 29.42
CA PRO A 32 5.86 50.75 29.34
C PRO A 32 6.21 49.54 28.47
N THR A 33 6.29 48.36 29.09
CA THR A 33 6.48 47.10 28.37
C THR A 33 5.26 46.79 27.52
N ARG A 34 5.36 47.03 26.20
CA ARG A 34 4.47 46.45 25.19
C ARG A 34 4.38 44.94 25.43
N ARG A 35 3.22 44.45 25.86
CA ARG A 35 2.92 43.01 25.80
C ARG A 35 3.06 42.57 24.34
N PRO A 36 3.77 41.47 24.03
CA PRO A 36 3.67 40.85 22.72
C PRO A 36 2.22 40.40 22.53
N THR A 37 1.51 41.00 21.59
CA THR A 37 0.22 40.49 21.12
C THR A 37 0.50 39.23 20.32
N GLY A 38 0.55 38.10 21.03
CA GLY A 38 0.76 36.79 20.44
C GLY A 38 -0.39 36.43 19.50
N ARG A 39 -0.29 36.88 18.24
CA ARG A 39 -1.03 36.25 17.14
C ARG A 39 -0.73 34.76 17.22
N ARG A 40 -1.76 33.92 17.34
CA ARG A 40 -1.61 32.49 17.06
C ARG A 40 -0.89 32.37 15.70
N PRO A 41 0.11 31.48 15.56
CA PRO A 41 0.67 31.21 14.25
C PRO A 41 -0.49 30.85 13.32
N SER A 42 -0.58 31.52 12.17
CA SER A 42 -1.54 31.17 11.14
C SER A 42 -1.35 29.70 10.77
N PRO A 43 -2.43 28.95 10.46
CA PRO A 43 -2.29 27.60 9.91
C PRO A 43 -1.27 27.59 8.75
N PRO A 44 -0.47 26.53 8.61
CA PRO A 44 0.43 26.42 7.46
C PRO A 44 -0.39 26.53 6.16
N PRO A 45 0.09 27.28 5.15
CA PRO A 45 -0.67 27.49 3.92
C PRO A 45 -1.01 26.15 3.26
N TYR A 46 -2.16 26.08 2.60
CA TYR A 46 -2.56 24.89 1.84
C TYR A 46 -1.55 24.63 0.70
N ILE A 47 -0.88 23.47 0.76
CA ILE A 47 0.11 23.04 -0.24
C ILE A 47 -0.53 21.95 -1.10
N LYS A 48 -0.87 22.30 -2.35
CA LYS A 48 -1.43 21.36 -3.33
C LYS A 48 -0.46 20.19 -3.60
N THR A 49 -0.91 18.96 -3.37
CA THR A 49 -0.18 17.74 -3.70
C THR A 49 -0.03 17.59 -5.21
N SER A 50 1.20 17.49 -5.69
CA SER A 50 1.48 17.40 -7.13
C SER A 50 0.95 16.10 -7.74
N LYS A 51 0.54 16.16 -9.02
CA LYS A 51 0.08 15.01 -9.83
C LYS A 51 0.99 13.77 -9.70
N ARG A 52 2.32 13.98 -9.67
CA ARG A 52 3.32 12.90 -9.48
C ARG A 52 3.25 12.23 -8.10
N ARG A 53 2.78 12.91 -7.05
CA ARG A 53 2.50 12.30 -5.73
C ARG A 53 1.15 11.58 -5.74
N LEU A 54 0.09 12.20 -6.25
CA LEU A 54 -1.23 11.55 -6.42
C LEU A 54 -1.11 10.25 -7.22
N GLN A 55 -0.35 10.25 -8.32
CA GLN A 55 -0.06 9.05 -9.11
C GLN A 55 0.65 7.93 -8.36
N LYS A 56 1.44 8.24 -7.33
CA LYS A 56 2.01 7.21 -6.43
C LYS A 56 0.96 6.73 -5.43
N TYR A 57 0.15 7.64 -4.89
CA TYR A 57 -0.85 7.32 -3.87
C TYR A 57 -1.99 6.47 -4.44
N GLY A 58 -2.56 6.81 -5.60
CA GLY A 58 -3.55 5.95 -6.28
C GLY A 58 -3.00 4.56 -6.63
N LYS A 59 -1.74 4.48 -7.12
CA LYS A 59 -1.05 3.19 -7.35
C LYS A 59 -0.71 2.42 -6.07
N SER A 60 -0.59 3.09 -4.93
CA SER A 60 -0.36 2.47 -3.62
C SER A 60 -1.68 1.95 -3.03
N TYR A 61 -2.72 2.79 -3.02
CA TYR A 61 -4.04 2.45 -2.54
C TYR A 61 -4.67 1.27 -3.32
N ALA A 62 -4.54 1.23 -4.65
CA ALA A 62 -4.97 0.07 -5.44
C ALA A 62 -4.33 -1.27 -5.01
N ARG A 63 -3.08 -1.22 -4.52
CA ARG A 63 -2.22 -2.39 -4.27
C ARG A 63 -2.15 -2.80 -2.80
N TYR A 64 -2.45 -1.91 -1.86
CA TYR A 64 -2.34 -2.12 -0.41
C TYR A 64 -3.48 -1.51 0.42
N GLY A 65 -4.51 -0.98 -0.25
CA GLY A 65 -5.73 -0.40 0.36
C GLY A 65 -6.97 -1.15 -0.15
N CYS A 66 -7.47 -0.78 -1.33
CA CYS A 66 -8.59 -1.48 -1.97
C CYS A 66 -8.38 -1.60 -3.50
N ALA A 67 -8.50 -2.82 -4.02
CA ALA A 67 -8.38 -3.12 -5.45
C ALA A 67 -9.68 -2.94 -6.24
N ILE A 68 -10.83 -2.75 -5.56
CA ILE A 68 -12.17 -2.82 -6.18
C ILE A 68 -13.02 -1.55 -6.03
N VAL A 69 -12.66 -0.63 -5.14
CA VAL A 69 -13.29 0.69 -5.01
C VAL A 69 -12.29 1.78 -5.43
N PRO A 70 -12.58 2.61 -6.46
CA PRO A 70 -11.69 3.68 -6.87
C PRO A 70 -11.69 4.85 -5.86
N PRO A 71 -10.54 5.51 -5.61
CA PRO A 71 -10.43 6.67 -4.72
C PRO A 71 -11.52 7.74 -4.86
N GLY A 72 -11.95 8.08 -6.08
CA GLY A 72 -12.97 9.08 -6.36
C GLY A 72 -14.30 8.75 -5.67
N LYS A 73 -14.77 7.50 -5.81
CA LYS A 73 -16.01 7.05 -5.15
C LYS A 73 -15.89 7.08 -3.62
N VAL A 74 -14.71 6.76 -3.06
CA VAL A 74 -14.47 6.84 -1.60
C VAL A 74 -14.54 8.29 -1.11
N ILE A 75 -13.93 9.24 -1.85
CA ILE A 75 -13.98 10.67 -1.55
C ILE A 75 -15.42 11.19 -1.61
N GLU A 76 -16.20 10.77 -2.60
CA GLU A 76 -17.60 11.15 -2.77
C GLU A 76 -18.48 10.64 -1.63
N HIS A 77 -18.37 9.36 -1.26
CA HIS A 77 -19.13 8.81 -0.13
C HIS A 77 -18.73 9.46 1.18
N TYR A 78 -17.44 9.73 1.40
CA TYR A 78 -16.96 10.42 2.60
C TYR A 78 -17.54 11.84 2.72
N LEU A 79 -17.48 12.62 1.63
CA LEU A 79 -18.04 13.98 1.60
C LEU A 79 -19.57 13.98 1.76
N LEU A 80 -20.27 13.00 1.18
CA LEU A 80 -21.72 12.84 1.34
C LEU A 80 -22.12 12.57 2.80
N ARG A 81 -21.40 11.71 3.52
CA ARG A 81 -21.68 11.47 4.95
C ARG A 81 -21.40 12.70 5.80
N LEU A 82 -20.27 13.39 5.58
CA LEU A 82 -19.97 14.65 6.27
C LEU A 82 -21.05 15.73 6.05
N HIS A 83 -21.59 15.85 4.83
CA HIS A 83 -22.69 16.78 4.52
C HIS A 83 -23.97 16.38 5.27
N ASN A 84 -24.35 15.10 5.21
CA ASN A 84 -25.55 14.61 5.90
C ASN A 84 -25.43 14.75 7.43
N GLU A 85 -24.26 14.49 8.01
CA GLU A 85 -23.98 14.71 9.43
C GLU A 85 -24.04 16.19 9.82
N ALA A 86 -23.49 17.09 9.00
CA ALA A 86 -23.47 18.52 9.28
C ALA A 86 -24.85 19.18 9.22
N ASP A 87 -25.69 18.79 8.25
CA ASP A 87 -27.04 19.32 8.05
C ASP A 87 -28.13 18.46 8.71
N ALA A 88 -27.74 17.48 9.54
CA ALA A 88 -28.62 16.55 10.27
C ALA A 88 -29.65 15.80 9.39
N ILE A 89 -29.22 15.41 8.19
CA ILE A 89 -30.04 14.67 7.20
C ILE A 89 -30.12 13.20 7.63
N GLU A 90 -31.33 12.73 7.96
CA GLU A 90 -31.60 11.32 8.20
C GLU A 90 -31.47 10.53 6.88
N ALA A 91 -30.37 9.79 6.75
CA ALA A 91 -30.04 9.02 5.56
C ALA A 91 -29.78 7.55 5.90
N THR A 92 -30.41 6.65 5.15
CA THR A 92 -30.09 5.22 5.15
C THR A 92 -29.06 4.90 4.07
N TYR A 93 -28.06 4.08 4.40
CA TYR A 93 -27.02 3.62 3.49
C TYR A 93 -27.16 2.12 3.24
N SER A 94 -26.75 1.65 2.05
CA SER A 94 -26.66 0.21 1.77
C SER A 94 -25.34 -0.38 2.29
N GLU A 95 -25.27 -1.71 2.43
CA GLU A 95 -24.04 -2.42 2.81
C GLU A 95 -22.86 -2.11 1.86
N ASP A 96 -23.13 -1.86 0.57
CA ASP A 96 -22.11 -1.51 -0.42
C ASP A 96 -21.68 -0.03 -0.31
N ASP A 97 -22.56 0.85 0.21
CA ASP A 97 -22.20 2.24 0.57
C ASP A 97 -21.36 2.30 1.85
N ASP A 98 -21.66 1.45 2.84
CA ASP A 98 -20.87 1.26 4.06
C ASP A 98 -19.51 0.65 3.74
N TYR A 99 -19.46 -0.38 2.89
CA TYR A 99 -18.20 -0.96 2.42
C TYR A 99 -17.31 0.09 1.73
N VAL A 100 -17.90 0.95 0.88
CA VAL A 100 -17.18 2.05 0.21
C VAL A 100 -16.71 3.11 1.21
N TYR A 101 -17.54 3.51 2.17
CA TYR A 101 -17.19 4.50 3.19
C TYR A 101 -16.06 4.00 4.10
N ALA A 102 -16.08 2.72 4.49
CA ALA A 102 -15.01 2.08 5.27
C ALA A 102 -13.63 2.10 4.57
N GLN A 103 -13.59 2.26 3.24
CA GLN A 103 -12.30 2.42 2.52
C GLN A 103 -11.65 3.79 2.74
N TRP A 104 -12.30 4.76 3.41
CA TRP A 104 -11.74 6.09 3.67
C TRP A 104 -10.44 6.01 4.48
N ASP A 105 -10.39 5.21 5.54
CA ASP A 105 -9.17 5.06 6.35
C ASP A 105 -8.05 4.37 5.57
N ALA A 106 -8.39 3.40 4.71
CA ALA A 106 -7.44 2.78 3.79
C ALA A 106 -6.91 3.80 2.75
N LEU A 107 -7.75 4.71 2.26
CA LEU A 107 -7.33 5.78 1.36
C LEU A 107 -6.47 6.83 2.09
N LEU A 108 -6.83 7.23 3.31
CA LEU A 108 -6.10 8.18 4.14
C LEU A 108 -4.71 7.65 4.52
N LEU A 109 -4.61 6.38 4.93
CA LEU A 109 -3.35 5.70 5.23
C LEU A 109 -2.41 5.62 4.00
N ARG A 110 -2.97 5.39 2.80
CA ARG A 110 -2.19 5.26 1.55
C ARG A 110 -1.99 6.58 0.80
N CYS A 111 -2.75 7.62 1.13
CA CYS A 111 -2.66 8.97 0.61
C CYS A 111 -2.74 10.04 1.74
N PRO A 112 -1.74 10.15 2.65
CA PRO A 112 -1.84 11.02 3.83
C PRO A 112 -2.24 12.49 3.60
N PRO A 113 -1.94 13.14 2.44
CA PRO A 113 -2.44 14.49 2.16
C PRO A 113 -3.95 14.59 1.86
N ILE A 114 -4.68 13.49 1.67
CA ILE A 114 -6.03 13.52 1.10
C ILE A 114 -7.00 14.36 1.96
N MET A 115 -6.90 14.26 3.29
CA MET A 115 -7.67 15.09 4.22
C MET A 115 -7.40 16.59 3.96
N GLN A 116 -6.14 16.98 3.75
CA GLN A 116 -5.80 18.37 3.44
C GLN A 116 -6.38 18.81 2.08
N GLU A 117 -6.37 17.93 1.07
CA GLU A 117 -6.96 18.22 -0.25
C GLU A 117 -8.49 18.40 -0.19
N VAL A 118 -9.22 17.56 0.55
CA VAL A 118 -10.69 17.66 0.62
C VAL A 118 -11.17 18.77 1.55
N THR A 119 -10.46 19.08 2.63
CA THR A 119 -10.85 20.16 3.57
C THR A 119 -10.44 21.57 3.08
N HIS A 120 -9.44 21.69 2.20
CA HIS A 120 -8.89 23.01 1.78
C HIS A 120 -8.82 23.22 0.27
N GLY A 121 -9.16 22.23 -0.54
CA GLY A 121 -9.29 22.36 -1.99
C GLY A 121 -10.57 23.10 -2.39
N SER A 122 -10.56 23.75 -3.55
CA SER A 122 -11.79 24.10 -4.27
C SER A 122 -12.40 22.86 -4.91
N GLU A 123 -13.67 22.93 -5.32
CA GLU A 123 -14.38 21.83 -6.00
C GLU A 123 -13.60 21.31 -7.22
N ASP A 124 -13.16 22.20 -8.13
CA ASP A 124 -12.28 21.87 -9.27
C ASP A 124 -11.04 21.07 -8.85
N ARG A 125 -10.49 21.39 -7.67
CA ARG A 125 -9.26 20.78 -7.15
C ARG A 125 -9.55 19.42 -6.54
N ILE A 126 -10.65 19.25 -5.81
CA ILE A 126 -11.11 17.95 -5.31
C ILE A 126 -11.36 17.02 -6.50
N GLU A 127 -12.06 17.49 -7.53
CA GLU A 127 -12.33 16.75 -8.76
C GLU A 127 -11.04 16.37 -9.51
N THR A 128 -10.10 17.33 -9.68
CA THR A 128 -8.76 17.03 -10.21
C THR A 128 -8.03 15.95 -9.39
N VAL A 129 -8.21 15.93 -8.06
CA VAL A 129 -7.58 14.95 -7.17
C VAL A 129 -8.22 13.56 -7.34
N LYS A 130 -9.56 13.45 -7.43
CA LYS A 130 -10.23 12.18 -7.78
C LYS A 130 -9.67 11.61 -9.09
N GLN A 131 -9.69 12.41 -10.16
CA GLN A 131 -9.29 11.99 -11.50
C GLN A 131 -7.82 11.53 -11.56
N ASP A 132 -6.90 12.24 -10.89
CA ASP A 132 -5.49 11.85 -10.79
C ASP A 132 -5.26 10.56 -9.99
N LEU A 133 -6.06 10.33 -8.95
CA LEU A 133 -5.99 9.13 -8.12
C LEU A 133 -6.60 7.91 -8.83
N ASP A 134 -7.76 8.06 -9.47
CA ASP A 134 -8.49 6.98 -10.15
C ASP A 134 -7.77 6.51 -11.42
N SER A 135 -7.25 7.45 -12.21
CA SER A 135 -6.36 7.16 -13.34
C SER A 135 -5.15 6.33 -12.88
N ALA A 136 -4.58 6.68 -11.72
CA ALA A 136 -3.43 5.99 -11.17
C ALA A 136 -3.77 4.62 -10.57
N TRP A 137 -4.91 4.51 -9.89
CA TRP A 137 -5.46 3.26 -9.35
C TRP A 137 -5.71 2.25 -10.49
N SER A 138 -6.35 2.68 -11.57
CA SER A 138 -6.59 1.85 -12.75
C SER A 138 -5.27 1.43 -13.43
N LEU A 139 -4.33 2.38 -13.62
CA LEU A 139 -2.99 2.07 -14.12
C LEU A 139 -2.21 1.08 -13.23
N ALA A 140 -2.49 0.99 -11.93
CA ALA A 140 -1.82 0.04 -11.04
C ALA A 140 -2.08 -1.42 -11.44
N ARG A 141 -3.32 -1.68 -11.88
CA ARG A 141 -3.86 -2.96 -12.37
C ARG A 141 -3.35 -3.26 -13.79
N SER A 142 -3.35 -2.26 -14.68
CA SER A 142 -2.78 -2.41 -16.02
C SER A 142 -1.27 -2.71 -16.00
N ASP A 143 -0.48 -2.05 -15.14
CA ASP A 143 0.94 -2.40 -14.91
C ASP A 143 1.10 -3.88 -14.51
N ALA A 144 0.22 -4.37 -13.62
CA ALA A 144 0.28 -5.72 -13.05
C ALA A 144 -0.06 -6.79 -14.09
N VAL A 145 -1.15 -6.62 -14.83
CA VAL A 145 -1.54 -7.48 -15.96
C VAL A 145 -0.40 -7.57 -16.99
N GLN A 146 0.15 -6.43 -17.42
CA GLN A 146 1.22 -6.39 -18.42
C GLN A 146 2.56 -6.98 -17.95
N SER A 147 2.81 -7.02 -16.64
CA SER A 147 4.06 -7.56 -16.08
C SER A 147 3.97 -9.05 -15.78
N VAL A 148 2.82 -9.54 -15.28
CA VAL A 148 2.61 -10.95 -14.95
C VAL A 148 2.19 -11.77 -16.18
N GLY A 149 1.42 -11.21 -17.12
CA GLY A 149 0.97 -11.92 -18.33
C GLY A 149 2.11 -12.50 -19.18
N LYS A 150 3.24 -11.78 -19.26
CA LYS A 150 4.45 -12.16 -20.00
C LYS A 150 5.18 -13.40 -19.44
N VAL A 151 4.81 -13.84 -18.24
CA VAL A 151 5.50 -14.90 -17.50
C VAL A 151 4.58 -15.98 -16.92
N ILE A 152 3.31 -15.68 -16.63
CA ILE A 152 2.37 -16.63 -15.99
C ILE A 152 2.16 -17.93 -16.78
N ARG A 153 2.02 -17.85 -18.12
CA ARG A 153 1.89 -19.04 -18.96
C ARG A 153 3.14 -19.93 -18.84
N LYS A 154 4.33 -19.33 -18.94
CA LYS A 154 5.65 -19.99 -18.79
C LYS A 154 5.93 -20.48 -17.36
N TRP A 155 5.24 -19.93 -16.36
CA TRP A 155 5.23 -20.45 -15.00
C TRP A 155 4.39 -21.73 -14.90
N ILE A 156 3.19 -21.76 -15.48
CA ILE A 156 2.34 -22.95 -15.54
C ILE A 156 3.10 -24.11 -16.21
N SER A 157 3.76 -23.86 -17.36
CA SER A 157 4.46 -24.91 -18.12
C SER A 157 5.65 -25.57 -17.40
N ARG A 158 6.26 -24.89 -16.42
CA ARG A 158 7.38 -25.43 -15.62
C ARG A 158 6.93 -25.99 -14.27
N THR A 159 5.69 -25.73 -13.87
CA THR A 159 5.19 -26.12 -12.55
C THR A 159 4.97 -27.63 -12.49
N LYS A 160 5.34 -28.20 -11.36
CA LYS A 160 5.22 -29.63 -11.07
C LYS A 160 4.65 -29.82 -9.67
N VAL A 161 3.82 -30.85 -9.51
CA VAL A 161 3.33 -31.35 -8.22
C VAL A 161 3.80 -32.79 -8.12
N ASP A 162 4.39 -33.17 -6.98
CA ASP A 162 4.96 -34.51 -6.74
C ASP A 162 5.92 -35.00 -7.85
N GLY A 163 6.61 -34.05 -8.52
CA GLY A 163 7.52 -34.28 -9.65
C GLY A 163 6.87 -34.37 -11.04
N ILE A 164 5.55 -34.49 -11.10
CA ILE A 164 4.73 -34.64 -12.31
C ILE A 164 4.33 -33.25 -12.85
N SER A 165 4.24 -33.09 -14.18
CA SER A 165 3.77 -31.84 -14.81
C SER A 165 2.34 -31.52 -14.43
N ILE A 166 2.00 -30.25 -14.20
CA ILE A 166 0.59 -29.85 -14.02
C ILE A 166 -0.20 -29.80 -15.34
N ILE A 167 0.47 -29.78 -16.50
CA ILE A 167 -0.15 -29.91 -17.82
C ILE A 167 -0.50 -31.40 -18.05
N PRO A 168 -1.77 -31.76 -18.34
CA PRO A 168 -2.13 -33.11 -18.72
C PRO A 168 -1.44 -33.56 -20.02
N PRO A 169 -1.07 -34.85 -20.18
CA PRO A 169 -0.55 -35.40 -21.43
C PRO A 169 -1.45 -35.07 -22.62
N ASP A 170 -0.85 -34.90 -23.80
CA ASP A 170 -1.52 -34.69 -25.09
C ASP A 170 -2.49 -33.49 -25.16
N THR A 171 -2.42 -32.56 -24.19
CA THR A 171 -3.18 -31.30 -24.20
C THR A 171 -2.31 -30.09 -24.55
N THR A 172 -2.92 -29.05 -25.12
CA THR A 172 -2.25 -27.79 -25.43
C THR A 172 -1.72 -27.12 -24.17
N ASN A 173 -0.40 -27.01 -24.04
CA ASN A 173 0.28 -26.25 -23.00
C ASN A 173 -0.10 -24.75 -23.09
N PRO A 174 -0.55 -24.08 -22.01
CA PRO A 174 -0.92 -22.66 -22.03
C PRO A 174 0.16 -21.68 -22.49
N ALA A 175 1.45 -22.04 -22.50
CA ALA A 175 2.52 -21.18 -23.06
C ALA A 175 2.73 -21.32 -24.57
N ASP A 176 2.14 -22.34 -25.19
CA ASP A 176 2.21 -22.56 -26.65
C ASP A 176 0.94 -22.02 -27.35
N VAL A 177 -0.05 -21.56 -26.55
CA VAL A 177 -1.16 -20.71 -27.01
C VAL A 177 -0.63 -19.32 -27.32
N ASP A 178 -1.05 -18.76 -28.47
CA ASP A 178 -0.70 -17.40 -28.92
C ASP A 178 -1.03 -16.32 -27.87
N GLU A 179 -0.17 -15.31 -27.72
CA GLU A 179 -0.31 -14.30 -26.66
C GLU A 179 -1.62 -13.50 -26.82
N ASP A 180 -2.02 -13.17 -28.05
CA ASP A 180 -3.28 -12.47 -28.37
C ASP A 180 -4.54 -13.35 -28.26
N SER A 181 -4.39 -14.68 -28.26
CA SER A 181 -5.51 -15.65 -28.24
C SER A 181 -5.90 -16.08 -26.82
N LYS A 182 -6.30 -15.13 -25.95
CA LYS A 182 -6.85 -15.47 -24.62
C LYS A 182 -8.07 -16.42 -24.68
N ALA A 183 -8.81 -16.42 -25.79
CA ALA A 183 -9.97 -17.29 -26.00
C ALA A 183 -9.63 -18.80 -25.92
N ALA A 184 -8.36 -19.18 -26.13
CA ALA A 184 -7.87 -20.55 -25.94
C ALA A 184 -7.24 -20.79 -24.54
N LEU A 185 -7.63 -19.99 -23.54
CA LEU A 185 -7.39 -20.21 -22.11
C LEU A 185 -8.73 -20.53 -21.41
N GLY A 186 -8.97 -20.02 -20.19
CA GLY A 186 -10.24 -20.22 -19.50
C GLY A 186 -10.54 -21.70 -19.22
N PHE A 187 -11.80 -22.07 -19.39
CA PHE A 187 -12.25 -23.47 -19.33
C PHE A 187 -12.00 -24.24 -20.64
N VAL A 188 -11.73 -23.54 -21.76
CA VAL A 188 -11.41 -24.11 -23.09
C VAL A 188 -10.08 -24.88 -23.09
N ASN A 189 -9.12 -24.48 -22.26
CA ASN A 189 -7.85 -25.19 -22.08
C ASN A 189 -7.85 -26.04 -20.79
N PRO A 190 -7.62 -27.37 -20.84
CA PRO A 190 -7.69 -28.25 -19.67
C PRO A 190 -6.80 -27.85 -18.48
N THR A 191 -5.65 -27.21 -18.72
CA THR A 191 -4.74 -26.80 -17.66
C THR A 191 -5.24 -25.54 -16.95
N THR A 192 -5.72 -24.52 -17.69
CA THR A 192 -6.33 -23.34 -17.06
C THR A 192 -7.72 -23.65 -16.50
N ALA A 193 -8.45 -24.60 -17.08
CA ALA A 193 -9.73 -25.07 -16.56
C ALA A 193 -9.58 -25.65 -15.16
N ARG A 194 -8.62 -26.57 -14.94
CA ARG A 194 -8.36 -27.12 -13.60
C ARG A 194 -7.86 -26.05 -12.61
N LEU A 195 -7.05 -25.08 -13.06
CA LEU A 195 -6.60 -23.99 -12.20
C LEU A 195 -7.74 -23.01 -11.84
N LEU A 196 -8.66 -22.73 -12.76
CA LEU A 196 -9.80 -21.84 -12.54
C LEU A 196 -11.03 -22.52 -11.93
N CYS A 197 -11.01 -23.85 -11.81
CA CYS A 197 -12.09 -24.62 -11.19
C CYS A 197 -12.27 -24.16 -9.73
N PRO A 198 -13.49 -23.77 -9.31
CA PRO A 198 -13.81 -23.54 -7.91
C PRO A 198 -13.52 -24.79 -7.07
N TYR A 199 -13.01 -24.62 -5.86
CA TYR A 199 -12.53 -25.75 -5.05
C TYR A 199 -13.61 -26.77 -4.66
N SER A 200 -14.89 -26.38 -4.72
CA SER A 200 -16.08 -27.20 -4.43
C SER A 200 -16.51 -28.10 -5.59
N LEU A 201 -15.88 -27.97 -6.77
CA LEU A 201 -16.21 -28.72 -7.98
C LEU A 201 -15.03 -29.59 -8.42
N ASP A 202 -15.29 -30.84 -8.81
CA ASP A 202 -14.32 -31.67 -9.52
C ASP A 202 -14.39 -31.40 -11.03
N ILE A 203 -13.35 -30.80 -11.60
CA ILE A 203 -13.24 -30.52 -13.04
C ILE A 203 -13.26 -31.79 -13.91
N ASN A 204 -13.03 -32.97 -13.32
CA ASN A 204 -13.03 -34.26 -14.00
C ASN A 204 -14.42 -34.94 -13.98
N ALA A 205 -15.36 -34.43 -13.19
CA ALA A 205 -16.72 -34.96 -13.15
C ALA A 205 -17.48 -34.60 -14.45
N PRO A 206 -18.27 -35.53 -15.03
CA PRO A 206 -18.92 -35.31 -16.33
C PRO A 206 -19.82 -34.06 -16.36
N GLY A 207 -19.61 -33.19 -17.35
CA GLY A 207 -20.41 -31.98 -17.57
C GLY A 207 -19.97 -30.76 -16.76
N VAL A 208 -19.18 -30.91 -15.69
CA VAL A 208 -18.75 -29.78 -14.84
C VAL A 208 -17.95 -28.74 -15.62
N ARG A 209 -17.05 -29.20 -16.50
CA ARG A 209 -16.23 -28.32 -17.33
C ARG A 209 -17.05 -27.59 -18.40
N GLU A 210 -17.98 -28.30 -19.02
CA GLU A 210 -18.87 -27.78 -20.04
C GLU A 210 -19.80 -26.70 -19.46
N SER A 211 -20.41 -26.94 -18.30
CA SER A 211 -21.25 -25.95 -17.60
C SER A 211 -20.44 -24.78 -17.00
N LEU A 212 -19.17 -24.98 -16.63
CA LEU A 212 -18.27 -23.89 -16.26
C LEU A 212 -17.93 -22.97 -17.45
N GLU A 213 -17.75 -23.55 -18.64
CA GLU A 213 -17.49 -22.81 -19.89
C GLU A 213 -18.76 -22.08 -20.39
N ALA A 214 -19.92 -22.74 -20.34
CA ALA A 214 -21.22 -22.17 -20.67
C ALA A 214 -21.76 -21.18 -19.61
N CYS A 215 -21.08 -21.05 -18.46
CA CYS A 215 -21.48 -20.23 -17.32
C CYS A 215 -22.85 -20.61 -16.70
N GLU A 216 -23.22 -21.90 -16.79
CA GLU A 216 -24.42 -22.48 -16.19
C GLU A 216 -24.26 -22.76 -14.68
N VAL A 217 -23.02 -22.77 -14.17
CA VAL A 217 -22.72 -22.92 -12.73
C VAL A 217 -22.00 -21.68 -12.18
N GLU A 218 -22.29 -21.40 -10.90
CA GLU A 218 -21.65 -20.38 -10.08
C GLU A 218 -20.15 -20.69 -9.91
N LYS A 219 -19.34 -19.66 -9.66
CA LYS A 219 -17.86 -19.77 -9.65
C LYS A 219 -17.22 -19.15 -8.41
N ASP A 220 -18.04 -18.86 -7.41
CA ASP A 220 -17.77 -17.91 -6.32
C ASP A 220 -16.82 -18.47 -5.26
N ASP A 221 -16.65 -19.79 -5.21
CA ASP A 221 -15.64 -20.47 -4.42
C ASP A 221 -14.22 -20.26 -4.99
N LEU A 222 -13.23 -20.19 -4.09
CA LEU A 222 -11.84 -19.92 -4.47
C LEU A 222 -11.33 -20.92 -5.53
N PRO A 223 -10.73 -20.45 -6.64
CA PRO A 223 -10.19 -21.35 -7.66
C PRO A 223 -8.92 -22.07 -7.17
N LEU A 224 -8.76 -23.33 -7.58
CA LEU A 224 -7.62 -24.19 -7.22
C LEU A 224 -6.24 -23.55 -7.50
N LEU A 225 -6.17 -22.60 -8.44
CA LEU A 225 -5.03 -21.71 -8.73
C LEU A 225 -4.36 -21.14 -7.46
N PHE A 226 -5.12 -20.88 -6.39
CA PHE A 226 -4.61 -20.25 -5.18
C PHE A 226 -4.11 -21.21 -4.11
N PHE A 227 -4.46 -22.49 -4.17
CA PHE A 227 -4.11 -23.49 -3.14
C PHE A 227 -2.70 -24.05 -3.33
N GLU A 228 -2.04 -24.39 -2.21
CA GLU A 228 -0.77 -25.13 -2.21
C GLU A 228 -0.92 -26.44 -3.00
N ASP A 229 0.02 -26.74 -3.90
CA ASP A 229 -0.07 -27.81 -4.92
C ASP A 229 -1.34 -27.84 -5.82
N TYR A 230 -2.14 -26.76 -5.84
CA TYR A 230 -3.38 -26.64 -6.62
C TYR A 230 -4.44 -27.70 -6.26
N ARG A 231 -4.48 -28.10 -4.98
CA ARG A 231 -5.39 -29.09 -4.39
C ARG A 231 -5.85 -28.65 -3.01
N VAL A 232 -7.07 -28.97 -2.61
CA VAL A 232 -7.54 -28.73 -1.23
C VAL A 232 -6.97 -29.80 -0.31
N ALA A 233 -6.42 -29.39 0.84
CA ALA A 233 -5.97 -30.31 1.88
C ALA A 233 -7.13 -30.65 2.83
N GLU A 234 -8.05 -31.52 2.41
CA GLU A 234 -9.28 -31.90 3.15
C GLU A 234 -9.04 -32.30 4.63
N ASN A 235 -7.86 -32.82 4.94
CA ASN A 235 -7.53 -33.40 6.25
C ASN A 235 -6.59 -32.51 7.11
N SER A 236 -6.28 -31.27 6.68
CA SER A 236 -5.28 -30.42 7.35
C SER A 236 -5.76 -28.97 7.58
N PRO A 237 -6.55 -28.71 8.65
CA PRO A 237 -7.05 -27.36 8.95
C PRO A 237 -5.94 -26.36 9.37
N GLU A 238 -4.79 -26.86 9.84
CA GLU A 238 -3.72 -26.12 10.54
C GLU A 238 -2.99 -25.02 9.71
N VAL A 239 -3.31 -24.86 8.42
CA VAL A 239 -2.62 -23.90 7.52
C VAL A 239 -3.60 -23.21 6.55
N LEU A 240 -4.80 -22.86 7.02
CA LEU A 240 -5.88 -22.29 6.18
C LEU A 240 -6.19 -23.18 4.96
N CYS A 241 -6.16 -24.51 5.15
CA CYS A 241 -6.26 -25.55 4.11
C CYS A 241 -5.31 -25.38 2.90
N GLY A 242 -4.19 -24.67 3.07
CA GLY A 242 -3.26 -24.35 1.99
C GLY A 242 -3.74 -23.24 1.03
N ALA A 243 -4.87 -22.58 1.33
CA ALA A 243 -5.42 -21.51 0.50
C ALA A 243 -4.46 -20.31 0.41
N LEU A 244 -4.48 -19.61 -0.74
CA LEU A 244 -3.67 -18.41 -1.03
C LEU A 244 -2.15 -18.63 -0.85
N GLN A 245 -1.65 -19.85 -1.08
CA GLN A 245 -0.25 -20.25 -0.87
C GLN A 245 0.36 -21.01 -2.07
N SER A 246 -0.34 -21.07 -3.21
CA SER A 246 0.23 -21.66 -4.44
C SER A 246 1.50 -20.92 -4.90
N ASP A 247 2.43 -21.65 -5.51
CA ASP A 247 3.70 -21.04 -5.92
C ASP A 247 3.49 -19.97 -7.02
N ILE A 248 2.52 -20.16 -7.92
CA ILE A 248 2.08 -19.12 -8.88
C ILE A 248 1.56 -17.87 -8.15
N THR A 249 0.85 -18.01 -7.03
CA THR A 249 0.38 -16.88 -6.21
C THR A 249 1.55 -16.09 -5.63
N TYR A 250 2.54 -16.78 -5.05
CA TYR A 250 3.78 -16.14 -4.60
C TYR A 250 4.56 -15.47 -5.75
N TRP A 251 4.69 -16.12 -6.91
CA TRP A 251 5.45 -15.58 -8.06
C TRP A 251 4.77 -14.36 -8.68
N GLY A 252 3.43 -14.36 -8.71
CA GLY A 252 2.61 -13.20 -9.09
C GLY A 252 2.88 -12.02 -8.16
N TYR A 253 2.80 -12.23 -6.85
CA TYR A 253 3.09 -11.19 -5.86
C TYR A 253 4.51 -10.64 -6.04
N GLN A 254 5.51 -11.51 -6.11
CA GLN A 254 6.90 -11.10 -6.33
C GLN A 254 7.10 -10.29 -7.61
N THR A 255 6.36 -10.60 -8.68
CA THR A 255 6.42 -9.87 -9.95
C THR A 255 5.79 -8.49 -9.87
N ILE A 256 4.62 -8.37 -9.22
CA ILE A 256 3.88 -7.10 -9.06
C ILE A 256 4.59 -6.17 -8.05
N PHE A 257 4.98 -6.69 -6.89
CA PHE A 257 5.33 -5.91 -5.71
C PHE A 257 6.84 -5.68 -5.58
N THR A 258 7.66 -6.73 -5.75
CA THR A 258 9.13 -6.64 -5.64
C THR A 258 9.81 -6.49 -7.01
N SER A 259 9.98 -7.56 -7.77
CA SER A 259 10.44 -7.50 -9.16
C SER A 259 10.20 -8.82 -9.91
N PRO A 260 9.97 -8.80 -11.25
CA PRO A 260 9.87 -10.01 -12.07
C PRO A 260 11.07 -10.96 -11.93
N SER A 261 12.26 -10.41 -11.65
CA SER A 261 13.49 -11.18 -11.44
C SER A 261 13.63 -11.85 -10.06
N SER A 262 12.73 -11.55 -9.11
CA SER A 262 12.63 -12.21 -7.81
C SER A 262 11.61 -13.36 -7.78
N ALA A 263 10.74 -13.47 -8.79
CA ALA A 263 9.75 -14.55 -8.90
C ALA A 263 10.39 -15.95 -8.82
N GLY A 264 9.89 -16.78 -7.89
CA GLY A 264 10.38 -18.14 -7.67
C GLY A 264 11.66 -18.23 -6.86
N LYS A 265 11.98 -17.20 -6.07
CA LYS A 265 13.16 -17.19 -5.18
C LYS A 265 12.72 -16.72 -3.79
N PRO A 266 13.00 -17.48 -2.70
CA PRO A 266 12.55 -17.08 -1.37
C PRO A 266 13.26 -15.82 -0.87
N GLY A 267 12.46 -14.87 -0.38
CA GLY A 267 12.89 -13.63 0.27
C GLY A 267 13.50 -12.56 -0.65
N ARG A 268 13.96 -11.45 -0.05
CA ARG A 268 14.69 -10.38 -0.75
C ARG A 268 16.06 -10.88 -1.21
N THR A 269 16.09 -11.59 -2.34
CA THR A 269 17.34 -11.93 -3.03
C THR A 269 18.16 -10.66 -3.24
N ARG A 270 19.40 -10.65 -2.75
CA ARG A 270 20.30 -9.49 -2.80
C ARG A 270 20.44 -9.00 -4.24
N ARG A 271 19.84 -7.85 -4.56
CA ARG A 271 19.77 -7.30 -5.93
C ARG A 271 21.13 -7.37 -6.63
N LYS A 272 21.20 -8.05 -7.79
CA LYS A 272 22.03 -7.52 -8.88
C LYS A 272 21.50 -6.11 -9.17
N ARG A 273 22.37 -5.09 -9.04
CA ARG A 273 22.02 -3.67 -8.92
C ARG A 273 21.00 -3.21 -9.98
N SER A 274 19.71 -3.20 -9.62
CA SER A 274 18.69 -2.44 -10.36
C SER A 274 18.66 -1.02 -9.82
N SER A 275 18.74 -0.03 -10.70
CA SER A 275 18.63 1.39 -10.38
C SER A 275 17.18 1.88 -10.18
N LYS A 276 16.18 1.03 -10.45
CA LYS A 276 14.76 1.36 -10.28
C LYS A 276 14.22 0.74 -8.96
N PRO A 277 13.56 1.54 -8.09
CA PRO A 277 12.94 1.03 -6.86
C PRO A 277 11.76 0.09 -7.17
N THR A 278 11.45 -0.82 -6.24
CA THR A 278 10.29 -1.73 -6.34
C THR A 278 8.97 -1.01 -6.05
N ASN A 279 7.82 -1.65 -6.35
CA ASN A 279 6.52 -1.10 -5.93
C ASN A 279 6.36 -1.11 -4.40
N CYS A 280 7.02 -2.02 -3.67
CA CYS A 280 7.16 -1.94 -2.21
C CYS A 280 7.95 -0.69 -1.78
N GLU A 281 9.14 -0.47 -2.36
CA GLU A 281 10.03 0.65 -2.00
C GLU A 281 9.45 2.02 -2.39
N ILE A 282 8.63 2.09 -3.44
CA ILE A 282 7.89 3.32 -3.83
C ILE A 282 6.76 3.64 -2.84
N ALA A 283 6.13 2.60 -2.25
CA ALA A 283 5.01 2.72 -1.32
C ALA A 283 5.44 2.77 0.17
N GLY A 284 6.71 2.49 0.47
CA GLY A 284 7.22 2.36 1.85
C GLY A 284 6.90 1.02 2.53
N MET A 285 6.44 0.01 1.77
CA MET A 285 5.99 -1.27 2.32
C MET A 285 7.16 -2.24 2.54
N SER A 286 7.19 -2.86 3.71
CA SER A 286 8.15 -3.91 4.11
C SER A 286 7.49 -5.27 4.42
N GLU A 287 6.17 -5.34 4.24
CA GLU A 287 5.33 -6.48 4.62
C GLU A 287 4.20 -6.71 3.60
N VAL A 288 3.55 -7.86 3.67
CA VAL A 288 2.31 -8.19 2.95
C VAL A 288 1.08 -7.70 3.73
N THR A 289 -0.02 -7.44 3.03
CA THR A 289 -1.35 -7.19 3.60
C THR A 289 -2.42 -8.00 2.88
N GLY A 290 -3.56 -8.30 3.53
CA GLY A 290 -4.72 -8.94 2.89
C GLY A 290 -5.09 -8.30 1.54
N PRO A 291 -5.28 -6.96 1.47
CA PRO A 291 -5.49 -6.22 0.23
C PRO A 291 -4.48 -6.46 -0.89
N SER A 292 -3.21 -6.70 -0.57
CA SER A 292 -2.13 -6.95 -1.56
C SER A 292 -2.08 -8.39 -2.06
N ILE A 293 -2.48 -9.35 -1.21
CA ILE A 293 -2.70 -10.75 -1.61
C ILE A 293 -3.93 -10.81 -2.51
N GLY A 294 -5.05 -10.19 -2.11
CA GLY A 294 -6.25 -10.05 -2.93
C GLY A 294 -5.97 -9.42 -4.30
N PHE A 295 -5.24 -8.31 -4.36
CA PHE A 295 -4.85 -7.66 -5.63
C PHE A 295 -4.05 -8.61 -6.54
N THR A 296 -3.19 -9.45 -5.96
CA THR A 296 -2.44 -10.47 -6.71
C THR A 296 -3.39 -11.53 -7.28
N CYS A 297 -4.30 -12.06 -6.46
CA CYS A 297 -5.28 -13.07 -6.86
C CYS A 297 -6.19 -12.60 -8.00
N LEU A 298 -6.69 -11.35 -7.94
CA LEU A 298 -7.50 -10.78 -9.04
C LEU A 298 -6.74 -10.75 -10.36
N VAL A 299 -5.48 -10.27 -10.34
CA VAL A 299 -4.63 -10.20 -11.54
C VAL A 299 -4.31 -11.59 -12.09
N LEU A 300 -4.08 -12.58 -11.23
CA LEU A 300 -3.79 -13.96 -11.63
C LEU A 300 -5.02 -14.65 -12.25
N ARG A 301 -6.21 -14.53 -11.65
CA ARG A 301 -7.45 -15.10 -12.24
C ARG A 301 -7.72 -14.49 -13.60
N PHE A 302 -7.71 -13.15 -13.70
CA PHE A 302 -7.95 -12.46 -14.97
C PHE A 302 -6.91 -12.84 -16.06
N LEU A 303 -5.67 -13.15 -15.69
CA LEU A 303 -4.67 -13.56 -16.68
C LEU A 303 -4.87 -14.97 -17.25
N LEU A 304 -5.68 -15.81 -16.60
CA LEU A 304 -6.03 -17.15 -17.10
C LEU A 304 -7.44 -17.23 -17.71
N SER A 305 -8.31 -16.26 -17.46
CA SER A 305 -9.65 -16.16 -18.07
C SER A 305 -9.59 -15.96 -19.60
N PRO A 306 -10.66 -16.24 -20.36
CA PRO A 306 -10.73 -15.89 -21.79
C PRO A 306 -10.99 -14.38 -22.02
N SER A 307 -11.63 -13.70 -21.06
CA SER A 307 -12.05 -12.30 -21.11
C SER A 307 -10.91 -11.33 -21.45
N LYS A 308 -11.10 -10.49 -22.49
CA LYS A 308 -10.04 -9.58 -23.01
C LYS A 308 -9.85 -8.31 -22.20
N ASN A 309 -10.92 -7.79 -21.60
CA ASN A 309 -10.93 -6.57 -20.80
C ASN A 309 -11.08 -6.92 -19.32
N PHE A 310 -10.35 -6.22 -18.44
CA PHE A 310 -10.44 -6.47 -17.00
C PHE A 310 -11.52 -5.59 -16.36
N TYR A 311 -12.77 -6.05 -16.39
CA TYR A 311 -13.84 -5.47 -15.59
C TYR A 311 -13.78 -6.00 -14.14
N LEU A 312 -14.52 -5.38 -13.22
CA LEU A 312 -14.59 -5.88 -11.83
C LEU A 312 -15.77 -6.82 -11.61
N VAL A 313 -16.77 -6.73 -12.48
CA VAL A 313 -17.85 -7.70 -12.67
C VAL A 313 -18.01 -7.79 -14.18
N ASP A 314 -18.02 -9.00 -14.71
CA ASP A 314 -18.37 -9.29 -16.10
C ASP A 314 -19.34 -10.49 -16.16
N ASP A 315 -19.69 -10.90 -17.37
CA ASP A 315 -20.57 -12.04 -17.66
C ASP A 315 -19.95 -13.41 -17.28
N GLU A 316 -18.64 -13.46 -17.04
CA GLU A 316 -17.92 -14.66 -16.64
C GLU A 316 -17.77 -14.78 -15.11
N PHE A 317 -17.52 -13.65 -14.42
CA PHE A 317 -17.08 -13.64 -13.02
C PHE A 317 -17.23 -12.29 -12.26
N ASP A 318 -17.49 -12.36 -10.94
CA ASP A 318 -17.39 -11.21 -10.02
C ASP A 318 -16.03 -11.16 -9.28
N TYR A 319 -15.15 -10.27 -9.75
CA TYR A 319 -13.85 -10.00 -9.13
C TYR A 319 -13.95 -9.13 -7.85
N ARG A 320 -15.10 -8.50 -7.57
CA ARG A 320 -15.39 -7.83 -6.28
C ARG A 320 -15.71 -8.85 -5.21
N ALA A 321 -16.57 -9.83 -5.50
CA ALA A 321 -16.91 -10.92 -4.60
C ALA A 321 -15.65 -11.66 -4.15
N LEU A 322 -14.81 -12.09 -5.11
CA LEU A 322 -13.51 -12.72 -4.84
C LEU A 322 -12.58 -11.84 -3.99
N TYR A 323 -12.55 -10.52 -4.22
CA TYR A 323 -11.70 -9.63 -3.44
C TYR A 323 -12.18 -9.47 -2.00
N LYS A 324 -13.48 -9.24 -1.80
CA LYS A 324 -14.11 -9.17 -0.47
C LYS A 324 -13.84 -10.48 0.28
N GLN A 325 -14.18 -11.63 -0.32
CA GLN A 325 -13.95 -12.96 0.23
C GLN A 325 -12.49 -13.17 0.69
N ILE A 326 -11.49 -12.83 -0.13
CA ILE A 326 -10.06 -12.98 0.21
C ILE A 326 -9.63 -12.04 1.34
N VAL A 327 -10.01 -10.76 1.29
CA VAL A 327 -9.59 -9.77 2.29
C VAL A 327 -10.28 -10.04 3.63
N ASP A 328 -11.60 -10.21 3.61
CA ASP A 328 -12.40 -10.51 4.80
C ASP A 328 -11.95 -11.81 5.47
N PHE A 329 -11.57 -12.85 4.70
CA PHE A 329 -11.03 -14.09 5.23
C PHE A 329 -9.71 -13.85 5.98
N ILE A 330 -8.74 -13.19 5.34
CA ILE A 330 -7.44 -12.89 5.95
C ILE A 330 -7.62 -12.05 7.22
N ASP A 331 -8.46 -11.01 7.18
CA ASP A 331 -8.64 -10.09 8.29
C ASP A 331 -9.39 -10.75 9.47
N LYS A 332 -10.40 -11.60 9.19
CA LYS A 332 -11.06 -12.44 10.22
C LYS A 332 -10.07 -13.41 10.88
N GLU A 333 -9.33 -14.18 10.10
CA GLU A 333 -8.35 -15.15 10.61
C GLU A 333 -7.21 -14.46 11.40
N CYS A 334 -6.78 -13.28 10.99
CA CYS A 334 -5.78 -12.50 11.73
C CYS A 334 -6.31 -11.90 13.04
N ALA A 335 -7.63 -11.66 13.14
CA ALA A 335 -8.31 -11.13 14.32
C ALA A 335 -8.70 -12.20 15.36
N MET A 336 -8.61 -13.50 15.03
CA MET A 336 -8.91 -14.60 15.95
C MET A 336 -8.06 -14.55 17.23
N PRO A 337 -8.56 -15.01 18.40
CA PRO A 337 -7.79 -15.00 19.63
C PRO A 337 -6.57 -15.93 19.54
N VAL A 338 -5.41 -15.45 20.02
CA VAL A 338 -4.21 -16.29 20.19
C VAL A 338 -4.42 -17.21 21.39
N VAL A 339 -4.48 -18.51 21.15
CA VAL A 339 -4.68 -19.53 22.20
C VAL A 339 -3.32 -19.91 22.81
N ALA A 340 -3.15 -19.73 24.12
CA ALA A 340 -1.93 -20.12 24.82
C ALA A 340 -1.69 -21.65 24.70
N PRO A 341 -0.44 -22.12 24.52
CA PRO A 341 0.83 -21.39 24.68
C PRO A 341 1.35 -20.66 23.43
N GLU A 342 0.57 -20.59 22.34
CA GLU A 342 1.04 -20.00 21.09
C GLU A 342 1.28 -18.48 21.18
N THR A 343 2.10 -17.98 20.26
CA THR A 343 2.44 -16.54 20.15
C THR A 343 1.74 -15.84 18.99
N LEU A 344 1.09 -16.59 18.11
CA LEU A 344 0.36 -16.12 16.93
C LEU A 344 -0.87 -17.03 16.72
N ASN A 345 -1.94 -16.50 16.11
CA ASN A 345 -3.03 -17.31 15.54
C ASN A 345 -2.69 -17.78 14.11
N ASP A 346 -3.59 -18.51 13.45
CA ASP A 346 -3.32 -19.09 12.13
C ASP A 346 -3.28 -18.05 10.99
N GLY A 347 -4.14 -17.02 11.00
CA GLY A 347 -4.02 -15.89 10.06
C GLY A 347 -2.68 -15.15 10.20
N GLN A 348 -2.21 -14.95 11.43
CA GLN A 348 -0.91 -14.34 11.72
C GLN A 348 0.27 -15.27 11.37
N ARG A 349 0.15 -16.59 11.56
CA ARG A 349 1.11 -17.59 11.06
C ARG A 349 1.16 -17.57 9.52
N PHE A 350 0.02 -17.46 8.85
CA PHE A 350 -0.11 -17.32 7.40
C PHE A 350 0.57 -16.04 6.87
N LEU A 351 0.25 -14.87 7.43
CA LEU A 351 0.91 -13.61 7.04
C LEU A 351 2.41 -13.64 7.35
N LYS A 352 2.84 -14.35 8.39
CA LYS A 352 4.27 -14.59 8.66
C LYS A 352 4.92 -15.50 7.60
N LYS A 353 4.31 -16.64 7.22
CA LYS A 353 4.78 -17.53 6.12
C LYS A 353 4.92 -16.73 4.82
N TRP A 354 3.93 -15.89 4.50
CA TRP A 354 3.97 -14.95 3.38
C TRP A 354 5.12 -13.93 3.48
N ASN A 355 5.28 -13.26 4.61
CA ASN A 355 6.36 -12.29 4.82
C ASN A 355 7.75 -12.93 4.71
N GLU A 356 7.95 -14.11 5.29
CA GLU A 356 9.20 -14.87 5.15
C GLU A 356 9.45 -15.34 3.70
N ARG A 357 8.40 -15.72 2.95
CA ARG A 357 8.50 -16.12 1.53
C ARG A 357 8.82 -14.95 0.60
N ILE A 358 8.21 -13.78 0.81
CA ILE A 358 8.37 -12.60 -0.05
C ILE A 358 9.58 -11.74 0.33
N PHE A 359 9.68 -11.34 1.60
CA PHE A 359 10.71 -10.41 2.06
C PHE A 359 11.94 -11.12 2.64
N GLY A 360 11.78 -12.39 3.04
CA GLY A 360 12.79 -13.20 3.71
C GLY A 360 12.56 -13.20 5.21
N LYS A 361 13.23 -14.09 5.92
CA LYS A 361 13.36 -13.94 7.38
C LYS A 361 13.99 -12.58 7.64
N GLN A 362 13.22 -11.67 8.23
CA GLN A 362 13.79 -10.41 8.70
C GLN A 362 14.88 -10.77 9.70
N HIS A 363 16.12 -10.38 9.41
CA HIS A 363 17.12 -10.34 10.47
C HIS A 363 16.55 -9.41 11.54
N VAL A 364 16.33 -9.94 12.74
CA VAL A 364 16.16 -9.11 13.93
C VAL A 364 17.30 -8.12 13.89
N VAL A 365 16.98 -6.84 13.74
CA VAL A 365 17.96 -5.77 13.91
C VAL A 365 18.33 -5.83 15.37
N ARG A 366 19.37 -6.62 15.69
CA ARG A 366 20.15 -6.39 16.90
C ARG A 366 20.47 -4.89 16.84
N PRO A 367 20.01 -4.08 17.82
CA PRO A 367 20.41 -2.68 17.87
C PRO A 367 21.93 -2.67 17.72
N GLU A 368 22.46 -1.92 16.75
CA GLU A 368 23.88 -1.97 16.47
C GLU A 368 24.61 -1.81 17.80
N ALA A 369 25.51 -2.74 18.11
CA ALA A 369 26.28 -2.73 19.32
C ALA A 369 27.37 -1.65 19.16
N SER A 370 26.90 -0.40 19.11
CA SER A 370 27.70 0.81 19.06
C SER A 370 28.78 0.70 20.12
N ILE A 371 29.98 1.17 19.78
CA ILE A 371 31.08 1.19 20.73
C ILE A 371 30.66 1.95 21.99
N SER A 372 29.73 2.92 21.91
CA SER A 372 29.11 3.55 23.09
C SER A 372 28.34 2.54 23.97
N THR A 373 27.36 1.81 23.45
CA THR A 373 26.55 0.88 24.26
C THR A 373 27.32 -0.35 24.73
N LEU A 374 28.39 -0.73 24.03
CA LEU A 374 29.32 -1.77 24.47
C LEU A 374 30.25 -1.25 25.60
N VAL A 375 30.78 -0.02 25.48
CA VAL A 375 31.58 0.64 26.51
C VAL A 375 30.75 1.00 27.75
N GLU A 376 29.50 1.42 27.59
CA GLU A 376 28.56 1.66 28.69
C GLU A 376 28.29 0.37 29.48
N ARG A 377 28.07 -0.76 28.80
CA ARG A 377 27.94 -2.08 29.45
C ARG A 377 29.22 -2.54 30.13
N ALA A 378 30.39 -2.28 29.56
CA ALA A 378 31.68 -2.55 30.20
C ALA A 378 31.88 -1.68 31.47
N ARG A 379 31.59 -0.39 31.39
CA ARG A 379 31.62 0.55 32.53
C ARG A 379 30.63 0.14 33.62
N ALA A 380 29.42 -0.29 33.26
CA ALA A 380 28.43 -0.77 34.22
C ALA A 380 28.89 -2.04 34.96
N ARG A 381 29.53 -3.00 34.28
CA ARG A 381 30.11 -4.19 34.93
C ARG A 381 31.24 -3.83 35.89
N VAL A 382 32.16 -2.95 35.48
CA VAL A 382 33.23 -2.44 36.36
C VAL A 382 32.65 -1.70 37.57
N ALA A 383 31.59 -0.92 37.39
CA ALA A 383 30.90 -0.22 38.49
C ALA A 383 30.10 -1.15 39.42
N LEU A 384 29.75 -2.36 38.98
CA LEU A 384 29.11 -3.40 39.80
C LEU A 384 30.10 -4.32 40.51
N GLY A 385 31.41 -4.17 40.26
CA GLY A 385 32.47 -4.93 40.94
C GLY A 385 32.81 -6.30 40.34
N ASP A 386 32.23 -6.67 39.19
CA ASP A 386 32.52 -7.92 38.48
C ASP A 386 33.94 -7.88 37.84
N ILE A 387 34.96 -8.10 38.66
CA ILE A 387 36.33 -8.38 38.23
C ILE A 387 36.62 -9.87 38.41
N THR A 388 36.37 -10.64 37.36
CA THR A 388 36.90 -12.00 37.18
C THR A 388 37.48 -12.12 35.77
N ASN A 389 38.67 -12.71 35.65
CA ASN A 389 39.34 -12.97 34.38
C ASN A 389 38.61 -14.01 33.52
#